data_AF-A0A7R9A6X4-F1
#
_entry.id   AF-A0A7R9A6X4-F1
#
_cell.length_a   1.000
_cell.length_b   1.000
_cell.length_c   1.000
_cell.angle_alpha   90.00
_cell.angle_beta   90.00
_cell.angle_gamma   90.00
#
_symmetry.space_group_name_H-M   'P 1'
#
loop_
_entity.id
_entity.type
_entity.pdbx_description
1 polymer ?
#
loop_
_entity_poly.entity_id
_entity_poly.type
_entity_poly.pdbx_seq_one_letter_code
_entity_poly.pdbx_strand_id
1 'polypeptide(L)'
;MFAGQALASGECTTQIRSLLLLIFNSCDFQMDTPLVFVTGNERKLQEVASILGEDCPFELIRQDLDLKEIQGSEEEICQAKCLEAVQIVKGPVVVEDTSLALSALNGLPGPYVKWFLEKIGAEVEGSCKLLHDAPNCYLGSLTPYSLAVEANDEEWKCPGCKAVFAWVMVRHGIRYPADKRIPGLKKVLHSLQDGILQNGSLSEEERKLFKEWSMEHVKEGIGHFLHEAGATEAKWLGERYKRHLPQLFHGHFNLNHFMPYKNCSSWLHEVKNNSQTYVEVEQYEKGPELAEVVDRLQQKTGVLNLTVWQVQKMYDACSYETGWDGERMSPWCTLFTPQDLKALEFAEDLELWYRDGHGHHLTYMASCGMTRDIHDHIR
;
A
#
# COMPACT_ATOMS: atom_id res chain seq x y z
N MET A 1 -11.60 22.83 22.31
CA MET A 1 -10.61 22.81 23.41
C MET A 1 -10.36 21.33 23.71
N PHE A 2 -9.45 20.69 22.97
CA PHE A 2 -9.12 19.28 23.19
C PHE A 2 -7.73 19.20 23.80
N ALA A 3 -7.72 18.60 24.99
CA ALA A 3 -6.54 18.31 25.77
C ALA A 3 -5.71 17.26 25.03
N GLY A 4 -4.40 17.50 24.98
CA GLY A 4 -3.45 16.51 24.51
C GLY A 4 -3.39 15.31 25.45
N GLN A 5 -3.24 14.13 24.86
CA GLN A 5 -2.47 13.05 25.44
C GLN A 5 -1.37 12.71 24.44
N ALA A 6 -0.14 12.99 24.86
CA ALA A 6 1.05 12.42 24.28
C ALA A 6 1.22 10.97 24.78
N LEU A 7 2.07 10.22 24.05
CA LEU A 7 2.67 8.89 24.30
C LEU A 7 2.02 7.78 23.45
N ALA A 8 2.74 6.95 22.68
CA ALA A 8 4.17 6.63 22.67
C ALA A 8 4.68 6.20 21.28
N SER A 9 5.89 6.68 20.95
CA SER A 9 6.97 6.05 20.16
C SER A 9 6.63 5.16 18.94
N GLY A 10 6.91 5.66 17.74
CA GLY A 10 7.60 4.87 16.71
C GLY A 10 6.97 4.76 15.32
N GLU A 11 5.75 5.22 15.08
CA GLU A 11 5.04 4.89 13.82
C GLU A 11 5.04 6.06 12.81
N CYS A 12 5.63 5.82 11.65
CA CYS A 12 5.70 6.75 10.53
C CYS A 12 4.83 6.26 9.37
N THR A 13 3.56 6.67 9.35
CA THR A 13 2.61 6.35 8.28
C THR A 13 2.35 7.57 7.40
N THR A 14 2.16 7.31 6.11
CA THR A 14 1.78 8.31 5.10
C THR A 14 0.45 7.90 4.51
N GLN A 15 -0.55 8.76 4.61
CA GLN A 15 -1.85 8.53 4.01
C GLN A 15 -2.15 9.58 2.93
N ILE A 16 -2.40 9.13 1.71
CA ILE A 16 -2.94 9.97 0.63
C ILE A 16 -4.44 9.74 0.57
N ARG A 17 -5.23 10.81 0.59
CA ARG A 17 -6.69 10.72 0.36
C ARG A 17 -7.06 11.62 -0.80
N SER A 18 -7.88 11.10 -1.71
CA SER A 18 -8.50 11.89 -2.77
C SER A 18 -10.00 11.95 -2.54
N LEU A 19 -10.56 13.15 -2.48
CA LEU A 19 -11.99 13.38 -2.34
C LEU A 19 -12.54 13.93 -3.65
N LEU A 20 -13.45 13.18 -4.27
CA LEU A 20 -14.14 13.57 -5.50
C LEU A 20 -15.56 14.02 -5.15
N LEU A 21 -15.94 15.24 -5.55
CA LEU A 21 -17.29 15.76 -5.36
C LEU A 21 -17.90 16.17 -6.70
N LEU A 22 -19.11 15.68 -6.95
CA LEU A 22 -19.87 15.90 -8.17
C LEU A 22 -21.20 16.57 -7.83
N ILE A 23 -21.48 17.72 -8.43
CA ILE A 23 -22.73 18.46 -8.23
C ILE A 23 -23.46 18.62 -9.57
N PHE A 24 -24.72 18.17 -9.59
CA PHE A 24 -25.68 18.49 -10.64
C PHE A 24 -26.60 19.63 -10.18
N ASN A 25 -26.68 20.69 -10.97
CA ASN A 25 -27.68 21.73 -10.74
C ASN A 25 -29.00 21.27 -11.39
N SER A 26 -29.90 20.67 -10.61
CA SER A 26 -31.15 20.11 -11.12
C SER A 26 -32.15 21.22 -11.44
N CYS A 27 -32.45 21.42 -12.72
CA CYS A 27 -33.79 21.72 -13.25
C CYS A 27 -33.87 21.73 -14.80
N ASP A 28 -32.77 21.85 -15.55
CA ASP A 28 -32.79 21.92 -17.03
C ASP A 28 -31.66 21.08 -17.69
N PHE A 29 -31.47 19.82 -17.27
CA PHE A 29 -30.40 18.99 -17.82
C PHE A 29 -30.78 18.37 -19.18
N GLN A 30 -30.09 18.77 -20.26
CA GLN A 30 -30.10 18.06 -21.53
C GLN A 30 -28.93 17.07 -21.56
N MET A 31 -29.17 15.85 -22.07
CA MET A 31 -28.19 14.74 -22.11
C MET A 31 -26.87 15.08 -22.83
N ASP A 32 -26.84 16.14 -23.64
CA ASP A 32 -25.67 16.56 -24.41
C ASP A 32 -24.76 17.57 -23.66
N THR A 33 -25.02 17.82 -22.37
CA THR A 33 -24.23 18.81 -21.61
C THR A 33 -22.89 18.20 -21.14
N PRO A 34 -21.74 18.82 -21.45
CA PRO A 34 -20.44 18.29 -21.04
C PRO A 34 -20.25 18.34 -19.51
N LEU A 35 -19.54 17.34 -18.98
CA LEU A 35 -19.13 17.27 -17.59
C LEU A 35 -17.78 17.99 -17.44
N VAL A 36 -17.73 19.05 -16.63
CA VAL A 36 -16.50 19.84 -16.47
C VAL A 36 -15.68 19.30 -15.30
N PHE A 37 -14.50 18.75 -15.60
CA PHE A 37 -13.50 18.37 -14.59
C PHE A 37 -12.59 19.55 -14.29
N VAL A 38 -12.72 20.11 -13.09
CA VAL A 38 -11.99 21.30 -12.69
C VAL A 38 -10.64 20.91 -12.12
N THR A 39 -9.58 21.09 -12.91
CA THR A 39 -8.21 20.75 -12.51
C THR A 39 -7.16 21.53 -13.30
N GLY A 40 -6.09 21.92 -12.60
CA GLY A 40 -4.85 22.44 -13.20
C GLY A 40 -3.89 21.33 -13.66
N ASN A 41 -4.15 20.06 -13.33
CA ASN A 41 -3.27 18.94 -13.64
C ASN A 41 -3.84 18.07 -14.76
N GLU A 42 -3.23 18.13 -15.95
CA GLU A 42 -3.63 17.33 -17.12
C GLU A 42 -3.55 15.82 -16.86
N ARG A 43 -2.61 15.35 -16.02
CA ARG A 43 -2.50 13.93 -15.70
C ARG A 43 -3.69 13.41 -14.90
N LYS A 44 -4.29 14.23 -14.04
CA LYS A 44 -5.52 13.88 -13.32
C LYS A 44 -6.69 13.70 -14.27
N LEU A 45 -6.79 14.55 -15.30
CA LEU A 45 -7.78 14.39 -16.35
C LEU A 45 -7.57 13.07 -17.11
N GLN A 46 -6.33 12.75 -17.48
CA GLN A 46 -6.00 11.50 -18.17
C GLN A 46 -6.35 10.28 -17.32
N GLU A 47 -6.04 10.33 -16.02
CA GLU A 47 -6.39 9.30 -15.06
C GLU A 47 -7.92 9.13 -14.98
N VAL A 48 -8.66 10.21 -14.75
CA VAL A 48 -10.13 10.18 -14.68
C VAL A 48 -10.75 9.71 -16.00
N ALA A 49 -10.26 10.17 -17.15
CA ALA A 49 -10.71 9.72 -18.47
C ALA A 49 -10.43 8.22 -18.68
N SER A 50 -9.27 7.73 -18.23
CA SER A 50 -8.94 6.30 -18.29
C SER A 50 -9.83 5.45 -17.38
N ILE A 51 -10.24 5.99 -16.23
CA ILE A 51 -11.17 5.34 -15.29
C ILE A 51 -12.60 5.31 -15.86
N LEU A 52 -13.04 6.42 -16.47
CA LEU A 52 -14.40 6.55 -17.03
C LEU A 52 -14.58 5.77 -18.34
N GLY A 53 -13.50 5.56 -19.11
CA GLY A 53 -13.49 4.77 -20.34
C GLY A 53 -14.22 5.43 -21.52
N GLU A 54 -14.13 4.80 -22.70
CA GLU A 54 -14.75 5.31 -23.94
C GLU A 54 -16.29 5.25 -23.93
N ASP A 55 -16.89 4.46 -23.03
CA ASP A 55 -18.34 4.32 -22.86
C ASP A 55 -18.97 5.40 -21.94
N CYS A 56 -18.19 6.41 -21.52
CA CYS A 56 -18.69 7.53 -20.72
C CYS A 56 -19.77 8.30 -21.52
N PRO A 57 -21.02 8.40 -21.03
CA PRO A 57 -22.12 9.03 -21.78
C PRO A 57 -22.03 10.57 -21.81
N PHE A 58 -20.98 11.16 -21.22
CA PHE A 58 -20.79 12.60 -21.14
C PHE A 58 -19.42 12.97 -21.72
N GLU A 59 -19.36 14.06 -22.48
CA GLU A 59 -18.09 14.66 -22.87
C GLU A 59 -17.40 15.26 -21.64
N LEU A 60 -16.20 14.76 -21.29
CA LEU A 60 -15.41 15.26 -20.17
C LEU A 60 -14.55 16.44 -20.64
N ILE A 61 -14.81 17.64 -20.12
CA ILE A 61 -14.06 18.85 -20.46
C ILE A 61 -13.20 19.27 -19.27
N ARG A 62 -11.90 19.45 -19.48
CA ARG A 62 -11.03 20.05 -18.47
C ARG A 62 -11.23 21.55 -18.41
N GLN A 63 -11.34 22.09 -17.20
CA GLN A 63 -11.22 23.52 -16.97
C GLN A 63 -10.25 23.81 -15.83
N ASP A 64 -9.25 24.63 -16.12
CA ASP A 64 -8.30 25.11 -15.10
C ASP A 64 -8.87 26.36 -14.44
N LEU A 65 -9.41 26.19 -13.23
CA LEU A 65 -9.97 27.29 -12.43
C LEU A 65 -9.12 27.47 -11.17
N ASP A 66 -8.72 28.71 -10.92
CA ASP A 66 -8.10 29.11 -9.65
C ASP A 66 -9.19 29.29 -8.59
N LEU A 67 -9.57 28.18 -7.97
CA LEU A 67 -10.59 28.14 -6.92
C LEU A 67 -9.96 28.43 -5.56
N LYS A 68 -10.70 29.13 -4.70
CA LYS A 68 -10.21 29.49 -3.37
C LYS A 68 -10.11 28.27 -2.46
N GLU A 69 -8.89 27.97 -2.03
CA GLU A 69 -8.65 26.97 -0.97
C GLU A 69 -8.87 27.63 0.40
N ILE A 70 -10.04 27.36 0.99
CA ILE A 70 -10.36 27.84 2.33
C ILE A 70 -9.57 27.09 3.40
N GLN A 71 -9.50 27.64 4.61
CA GLN A 71 -9.02 26.88 5.74
C GLN A 71 -10.15 26.05 6.35
N GLY A 72 -10.07 24.72 6.28
CA GLY A 72 -11.07 23.79 6.81
C GLY A 72 -10.62 22.33 6.75
N SER A 73 -11.57 21.42 6.98
CA SER A 73 -11.40 19.98 6.72
C SER A 73 -11.34 19.68 5.21
N GLU A 74 -10.92 18.47 4.85
CA GLU A 74 -10.90 17.99 3.46
C GLU A 74 -12.28 18.15 2.79
N GLU A 75 -13.34 17.80 3.53
CA GLU A 75 -14.72 17.91 3.08
C GLU A 75 -15.16 19.37 2.91
N GLU A 76 -14.83 20.25 3.87
CA GLU A 76 -15.18 21.67 3.80
C GLU A 76 -14.50 22.35 2.62
N ILE A 77 -13.22 22.02 2.37
CA ILE A 77 -12.45 22.56 1.25
C ILE A 77 -13.03 22.07 -0.08
N CYS A 78 -13.25 20.76 -0.22
CA CYS A 78 -13.78 20.19 -1.46
C CYS A 78 -15.20 20.72 -1.75
N GLN A 79 -16.06 20.86 -0.74
CA GLN A 79 -17.38 21.47 -0.87
C GLN A 79 -17.31 22.93 -1.30
N ALA A 80 -16.45 23.73 -0.67
CA ALA A 80 -16.27 25.14 -1.03
C ALA A 80 -15.77 25.29 -2.48
N LYS A 81 -14.77 24.50 -2.88
CA LYS A 81 -14.26 24.48 -4.26
C LYS A 81 -15.37 24.08 -5.25
N CYS A 82 -16.15 23.05 -4.94
CA CYS A 82 -17.22 22.59 -5.82
C CYS A 82 -18.35 23.64 -5.96
N LEU A 83 -18.74 24.29 -4.86
CA LEU A 83 -19.75 25.36 -4.89
C LEU A 83 -19.29 26.57 -5.70
N GLU A 84 -18.01 26.96 -5.57
CA GLU A 84 -17.42 28.04 -6.37
C GLU A 84 -17.34 27.66 -7.86
N ALA A 85 -16.92 26.42 -8.16
CA ALA A 85 -16.88 25.89 -9.52
C ALA A 85 -18.26 25.91 -10.20
N VAL A 86 -19.32 25.51 -9.50
CA VAL A 86 -20.70 25.57 -10.03
C VAL A 86 -21.11 26.99 -10.40
N GLN A 87 -20.73 27.99 -9.60
CA GLN A 87 -21.06 29.39 -9.86
C GLN A 87 -20.37 29.94 -11.12
N ILE A 88 -19.14 29.48 -11.38
CA ILE A 88 -18.34 29.89 -12.54
C ILE A 88 -18.78 29.17 -13.80
N VAL A 89 -18.83 27.83 -13.75
CA VAL A 89 -19.11 26.96 -14.90
C VAL A 89 -20.57 27.02 -15.30
N LYS A 90 -21.49 27.20 -14.34
CA LYS A 90 -22.94 27.18 -14.55
C LYS A 90 -23.43 25.90 -15.23
N GLY A 91 -22.81 24.77 -14.90
CA GLY A 91 -23.07 23.44 -15.44
C GLY A 91 -22.58 22.34 -14.49
N PRO A 92 -22.64 21.06 -14.89
CA PRO A 92 -22.13 19.96 -14.09
C PRO A 92 -20.62 20.09 -13.90
N VAL A 93 -20.18 20.05 -12.64
CA VAL A 93 -18.76 20.12 -12.29
C VAL A 93 -18.35 18.95 -11.43
N VAL A 94 -17.10 18.55 -11.62
CA VAL A 94 -16.39 17.61 -10.78
C VAL A 94 -15.14 18.31 -10.27
N VAL A 95 -14.96 18.31 -8.96
CA VAL A 95 -13.77 18.81 -8.28
C VAL A 95 -13.12 17.67 -7.53
N GLU A 96 -11.79 17.61 -7.57
CA GLU A 96 -10.98 16.65 -6.83
C GLU A 96 -10.02 17.40 -5.90
N ASP A 97 -9.99 17.01 -4.63
CA ASP A 97 -8.99 17.48 -3.66
C ASP A 97 -8.10 16.31 -3.21
N THR A 98 -6.82 16.56 -3.02
CA THR A 98 -5.84 15.54 -2.61
C THR A 98 -5.16 16.01 -1.33
N SER A 99 -5.28 15.22 -0.27
CA SER A 99 -4.62 15.46 1.01
C SER A 99 -3.49 14.46 1.27
N LEU A 100 -2.53 14.90 2.09
CA LEU A 100 -1.44 14.07 2.60
C LEU A 100 -1.41 14.18 4.12
N ALA A 101 -1.68 13.10 4.83
CA ALA A 101 -1.55 13.04 6.27
C ALA A 101 -0.29 12.26 6.67
N LEU A 102 0.60 12.91 7.41
CA LEU A 102 1.79 12.31 7.99
C LEU A 102 1.57 12.11 9.49
N SER A 103 1.62 10.86 9.97
CA SER A 103 1.46 10.55 11.41
C SER A 103 2.48 11.29 12.27
N ALA A 104 3.73 11.36 11.79
CA ALA A 104 4.83 12.05 12.46
C ALA A 104 4.57 13.55 12.68
N LEU A 105 3.63 14.13 11.93
CA LEU A 105 3.21 15.53 12.07
C LEU A 105 1.76 15.66 12.56
N ASN A 106 1.23 14.65 13.23
CA ASN A 106 -0.17 14.61 13.71
C ASN A 106 -1.19 14.90 12.58
N GLY A 107 -1.00 14.29 11.41
CA GLY A 107 -1.92 14.39 10.28
C GLY A 107 -1.67 15.61 9.37
N LEU A 108 -0.68 16.45 9.65
CA LEU A 108 -0.23 17.49 8.71
C LEU A 108 0.52 16.88 7.51
N PRO A 109 0.53 17.55 6.34
CA PRO A 109 -0.13 18.82 6.04
C PRO A 109 -1.65 18.75 5.80
N GLY A 110 -2.21 17.56 5.71
CA GLY A 110 -3.61 17.35 5.34
C GLY A 110 -3.87 17.90 3.93
N PRO A 111 -4.98 18.65 3.71
CA PRO A 111 -5.36 19.15 2.39
C PRO A 111 -4.38 20.18 1.80
N TYR A 112 -3.53 20.81 2.62
CA TYR A 112 -2.59 21.86 2.17
C TYR A 112 -1.27 21.29 1.64
N VAL A 113 -1.28 20.08 1.07
CA VAL A 113 -0.07 19.37 0.65
C VAL A 113 0.77 20.19 -0.33
N LYS A 114 0.14 20.85 -1.29
CA LYS A 114 0.84 21.68 -2.30
C LYS A 114 1.60 22.81 -1.64
N TRP A 115 0.93 23.60 -0.78
CA TRP A 115 1.56 24.70 -0.06
C TRP A 115 2.66 24.20 0.87
N PHE A 116 2.43 23.08 1.56
CA PHE A 116 3.41 22.49 2.47
C PHE A 116 4.68 22.07 1.73
N LEU A 117 4.55 21.35 0.60
CA LEU A 117 5.68 20.93 -0.24
C LEU A 117 6.47 22.14 -0.79
N GLU A 118 5.78 23.19 -1.23
CA GLU A 118 6.41 24.44 -1.67
C GLU A 118 7.20 25.13 -0.55
N LYS A 119 6.71 25.10 0.69
CA LYS A 119 7.35 25.77 1.84
C LYS A 119 8.50 24.98 2.45
N ILE A 120 8.43 23.65 2.47
CA ILE A 120 9.52 22.81 2.98
C ILE A 120 10.66 22.63 1.96
N GLY A 121 10.47 23.09 0.72
CA GLY A 121 11.53 23.22 -0.28
C GLY A 121 12.03 21.90 -0.85
N ALA A 122 11.14 20.99 -1.26
CA ALA A 122 11.56 19.76 -1.94
C ALA A 122 10.53 19.20 -2.93
N GLU A 123 11.00 18.88 -4.14
CA GLU A 123 10.59 17.68 -4.85
C GLU A 123 10.80 16.49 -3.90
N VAL A 124 9.71 15.87 -3.40
CA VAL A 124 9.56 14.50 -2.81
C VAL A 124 10.50 14.04 -1.68
N GLU A 125 11.76 14.46 -1.59
CA GLU A 125 12.76 14.08 -0.57
C GLU A 125 12.47 14.62 0.84
N GLY A 126 11.72 15.72 0.94
CA GLY A 126 11.49 16.44 2.20
C GLY A 126 10.54 15.72 3.17
N SER A 127 9.50 15.05 2.66
CA SER A 127 8.53 14.31 3.49
C SER A 127 9.10 13.01 4.04
N CYS A 128 9.92 12.30 3.27
CA CYS A 128 10.57 11.06 3.73
C CYS A 128 11.59 11.29 4.85
N LYS A 129 12.29 12.45 4.86
CA LYS A 129 13.24 12.80 5.95
C LYS A 129 12.59 12.95 7.33
N LEU A 130 11.30 13.28 7.39
CA LEU A 130 10.55 13.43 8.64
C LEU A 130 10.05 12.10 9.22
N LEU A 131 10.04 11.03 8.41
CA LEU A 131 9.45 9.72 8.72
C LEU A 131 10.50 8.64 9.07
N HIS A 132 11.75 9.05 9.31
CA HIS A 132 12.91 8.21 9.01
C HIS A 132 13.42 7.26 10.12
N ASP A 133 12.66 7.04 11.21
CA ASP A 133 13.15 6.26 12.37
C ASP A 133 12.49 4.88 12.59
N ALA A 134 11.62 4.40 11.70
CA ALA A 134 11.08 3.03 11.78
C ALA A 134 11.64 2.14 10.65
N PRO A 135 12.64 1.27 10.92
CA PRO A 135 13.16 0.33 9.91
C PRO A 135 12.09 -0.65 9.39
N ASN A 136 10.97 -0.84 10.09
CA ASN A 136 9.98 -1.87 9.77
C ASN A 136 8.92 -1.47 8.72
N CYS A 137 9.06 -0.31 8.06
CA CYS A 137 8.07 0.18 7.08
C CYS A 137 8.39 -0.21 5.62
N TYR A 138 9.60 -0.71 5.34
CA TYR A 138 10.05 -1.04 3.97
C TYR A 138 10.12 -2.57 3.79
N LEU A 139 9.03 -3.27 4.08
CA LEU A 139 8.91 -4.74 4.03
C LEU A 139 8.02 -5.20 2.86
N GLY A 140 7.74 -4.31 1.91
CA GLY A 140 7.02 -4.59 0.68
C GLY A 140 5.66 -5.23 0.94
N SER A 141 5.38 -6.34 0.24
CA SER A 141 4.07 -7.00 0.36
C SER A 141 3.88 -7.77 1.67
N LEU A 142 4.89 -7.80 2.55
CA LEU A 142 4.84 -8.42 3.87
C LEU A 142 4.73 -7.40 5.00
N THR A 143 4.74 -6.09 4.71
CA THR A 143 4.47 -5.04 5.69
C THR A 143 3.10 -5.29 6.37
N PRO A 144 3.06 -5.45 7.70
CA PRO A 144 1.81 -5.65 8.43
C PRO A 144 0.87 -4.47 8.25
N TYR A 145 -0.42 -4.74 8.06
CA TYR A 145 -1.42 -3.69 7.87
C TYR A 145 -1.48 -2.71 9.05
N SER A 146 -1.23 -3.19 10.27
CA SER A 146 -1.14 -2.36 11.48
C SER A 146 0.01 -1.35 11.46
N LEU A 147 1.10 -1.64 10.74
CA LEU A 147 2.23 -0.71 10.58
C LEU A 147 2.02 0.26 9.41
N ALA A 148 1.14 -0.09 8.46
CA ALA A 148 0.87 0.71 7.28
C ALA A 148 -0.31 1.68 7.43
N VAL A 149 -1.26 1.38 8.32
CA VAL A 149 -2.51 2.13 8.44
C VAL A 149 -2.83 2.44 9.91
N GLU A 150 -2.95 3.73 10.22
CA GLU A 150 -3.54 4.16 11.49
C GLU A 150 -5.02 3.79 11.53
N ALA A 151 -5.42 3.06 12.57
CA ALA A 151 -6.79 2.68 12.80
C ALA A 151 -7.63 3.91 13.20
N ASN A 152 -8.42 4.45 12.26
CA ASN A 152 -9.55 5.30 12.63
C ASN A 152 -10.76 4.41 12.92
N ASP A 153 -11.09 4.24 14.20
CA ASP A 153 -12.21 3.42 14.66
C ASP A 153 -13.52 4.20 14.84
N GLU A 154 -13.57 5.48 14.45
CA GLU A 154 -14.79 6.29 14.54
C GLU A 154 -15.84 5.85 13.51
N GLU A 155 -17.09 5.70 13.94
CA GLU A 155 -18.21 5.41 13.05
C GLU A 155 -18.26 6.42 11.88
N TRP A 156 -18.37 5.90 10.66
CA TRP A 156 -18.52 6.76 9.49
C TRP A 156 -19.90 7.44 9.52
N LYS A 157 -19.92 8.78 9.55
CA LYS A 157 -21.15 9.56 9.64
C LYS A 157 -21.31 10.46 8.42
N CYS A 158 -22.31 10.16 7.60
CA CYS A 158 -22.82 11.04 6.54
C CYS A 158 -24.22 11.50 6.95
N PRO A 159 -24.39 12.73 7.50
CA PRO A 159 -25.68 13.20 7.99
C PRO A 159 -26.77 13.12 6.92
N GLY A 160 -27.89 12.45 7.24
CA GLY A 160 -28.99 12.25 6.30
C GLY A 160 -28.79 11.11 5.29
N CYS A 161 -27.63 10.46 5.29
CA CYS A 161 -27.31 9.34 4.41
C CYS A 161 -27.41 8.01 5.17
N LYS A 162 -27.78 6.94 4.47
CA LYS A 162 -27.67 5.56 4.98
C LYS A 162 -26.87 4.75 3.96
N ALA A 163 -25.83 4.03 4.39
CA ALA A 163 -25.15 3.13 3.45
C ALA A 163 -26.13 2.02 3.03
N VAL A 164 -26.19 1.75 1.73
CA VAL A 164 -27.05 0.72 1.13
C VAL A 164 -26.25 -0.42 0.51
N PHE A 165 -24.97 -0.19 0.23
CA PHE A 165 -24.06 -1.14 -0.40
C PHE A 165 -22.61 -0.85 0.02
N ALA A 166 -21.79 -1.88 0.06
CA ALA A 166 -20.34 -1.76 0.19
C ALA A 166 -19.67 -2.87 -0.61
N TRP A 167 -18.71 -2.49 -1.44
CA TRP A 167 -17.83 -3.42 -2.15
C TRP A 167 -16.44 -3.32 -1.56
N VAL A 168 -15.84 -4.46 -1.21
CA VAL A 168 -14.56 -4.49 -0.48
C VAL A 168 -13.60 -5.49 -1.11
N MET A 169 -12.41 -5.02 -1.46
CA MET A 169 -11.30 -5.86 -1.86
C MET A 169 -10.36 -6.06 -0.67
N VAL A 170 -10.27 -7.29 -0.16
CA VAL A 170 -9.43 -7.59 1.00
C VAL A 170 -8.39 -8.64 0.60
N ARG A 171 -7.12 -8.29 0.77
CA ARG A 171 -6.04 -9.28 0.71
C ARG A 171 -6.11 -10.16 1.96
N HIS A 172 -5.73 -11.42 1.82
CA HIS A 172 -5.49 -12.27 2.98
C HIS A 172 -4.56 -11.59 4.00
N GLY A 173 -4.70 -11.93 5.28
CA GLY A 173 -3.70 -11.53 6.29
C GLY A 173 -2.37 -12.29 6.14
N ILE A 174 -1.45 -12.00 7.04
CA ILE A 174 -0.09 -12.58 7.11
C ILE A 174 -0.14 -14.11 7.21
N ARG A 175 0.78 -14.79 6.52
CA ARG A 175 0.81 -16.26 6.38
C ARG A 175 2.22 -16.81 6.59
N TYR A 176 2.33 -18.13 6.73
CA TYR A 176 3.60 -18.82 6.59
C TYR A 176 4.05 -18.92 5.12
N PRO A 177 5.37 -18.98 4.84
CA PRO A 177 5.91 -19.25 3.51
C PRO A 177 5.29 -20.50 2.88
N ALA A 178 5.29 -20.57 1.55
CA ALA A 178 4.87 -21.76 0.83
C ALA A 178 5.65 -23.02 1.28
N ASP A 179 4.98 -24.17 1.43
CA ASP A 179 5.60 -25.41 1.92
C ASP A 179 6.87 -25.78 1.17
N LYS A 180 6.84 -25.64 -0.17
CA LYS A 180 7.98 -25.95 -1.05
C LYS A 180 9.21 -25.08 -0.76
N ARG A 181 9.05 -23.92 -0.13
CA ARG A 181 10.13 -22.98 0.20
C ARG A 181 10.70 -23.18 1.59
N ILE A 182 9.92 -23.72 2.54
CA ILE A 182 10.30 -23.81 3.95
C ILE A 182 11.63 -24.56 4.17
N PRO A 183 11.86 -25.77 3.59
CA PRO A 183 13.11 -26.51 3.84
C PRO A 183 14.35 -25.76 3.33
N GLY A 184 14.25 -25.16 2.14
CA GLY A 184 15.33 -24.39 1.54
C GLY A 184 15.65 -23.12 2.33
N LEU A 185 14.61 -22.41 2.76
CA LEU A 185 14.74 -21.19 3.57
C LEU A 185 15.40 -21.48 4.91
N LYS A 186 14.94 -22.52 5.63
CA LYS A 186 15.57 -22.97 6.89
C LYS A 186 17.05 -23.27 6.74
N LYS A 187 17.39 -24.08 5.74
CA LYS A 187 18.78 -24.51 5.51
C LYS A 187 19.69 -23.30 5.27
N VAL A 188 19.24 -22.36 4.44
CA VAL A 188 20.06 -21.20 4.07
C VAL A 188 20.21 -20.23 5.22
N LEU A 189 19.14 -19.94 5.95
CA LEU A 189 19.21 -19.03 7.09
C LEU A 189 20.04 -19.59 8.24
N HIS A 190 19.97 -20.89 8.53
CA HIS A 190 20.87 -21.50 9.52
C HIS A 190 22.33 -21.45 9.07
N SER A 191 22.62 -21.72 7.80
CA SER A 191 23.99 -21.59 7.28
C SER A 191 24.53 -20.15 7.37
N LEU A 192 23.66 -19.16 7.13
CA LEU A 192 24.01 -17.75 7.25
C LEU A 192 24.20 -17.34 8.72
N GLN A 193 23.31 -17.78 9.60
CA GLN A 193 23.38 -17.58 11.05
C GLN A 193 24.72 -18.10 11.60
N ASP A 194 25.13 -19.30 11.22
CA ASP A 194 26.41 -19.88 11.64
C ASP A 194 27.60 -19.01 11.21
N GLY A 195 27.61 -18.57 9.94
CA GLY A 195 28.65 -17.69 9.41
C GLY A 195 28.68 -16.33 10.12
N ILE A 196 27.51 -15.73 10.34
CA ILE A 196 27.31 -14.47 11.06
C ILE A 196 27.82 -14.56 12.50
N LEU A 197 27.50 -15.63 13.21
CA LEU A 197 27.93 -15.82 14.60
C LEU A 197 29.44 -16.05 14.72
N GLN A 198 30.06 -16.70 13.73
CA GLN A 198 31.50 -16.95 13.71
C GLN A 198 32.32 -15.72 13.33
N ASN A 199 31.90 -15.00 12.29
CA ASN A 199 32.75 -14.01 11.63
C ASN A 199 32.20 -12.58 11.68
N GLY A 200 30.95 -12.38 12.11
CA GLY A 200 30.26 -11.10 12.05
C GLY A 200 30.70 -10.08 13.10
N SER A 201 30.75 -8.83 12.66
CA SER A 201 30.97 -7.65 13.51
C SER A 201 29.65 -7.18 14.10
N LEU A 202 29.08 -7.99 14.99
CA LEU A 202 27.80 -7.74 15.65
C LEU A 202 27.96 -7.06 17.01
N SER A 203 26.97 -6.25 17.40
CA SER A 203 26.80 -5.81 18.79
C SER A 203 26.54 -7.01 19.72
N GLU A 204 26.67 -6.79 21.03
CA GLU A 204 26.39 -7.84 22.03
C GLU A 204 24.90 -8.26 21.98
N GLU A 205 24.01 -7.30 21.80
CA GLU A 205 22.56 -7.49 21.66
C GLU A 205 22.22 -8.26 20.38
N GLU A 206 22.77 -7.85 19.24
CA GLU A 206 22.58 -8.55 17.96
C GLU A 206 23.05 -10.00 18.06
N ARG A 207 24.24 -10.22 18.64
CA ARG A 207 24.79 -11.56 18.84
C ARG A 207 23.91 -12.41 19.74
N LYS A 208 23.30 -11.83 20.77
CA LYS A 208 22.34 -12.53 21.63
C LYS A 208 21.08 -12.93 20.84
N LEU A 209 20.51 -12.00 20.08
CA LEU A 209 19.33 -12.28 19.25
C LEU A 209 19.61 -13.42 18.25
N PHE A 210 20.76 -13.39 17.56
CA PHE A 210 21.14 -14.47 16.64
C PHE A 210 21.40 -15.81 17.34
N LYS A 211 21.89 -15.84 18.57
CA LYS A 211 22.07 -17.11 19.32
C LYS A 211 20.75 -17.73 19.75
N GLU A 212 19.76 -16.90 20.07
CA GLU A 212 18.42 -17.33 20.50
C GLU A 212 17.48 -17.59 19.32
N TRP A 213 17.87 -17.18 18.11
CA TRP A 213 17.07 -17.31 16.91
C TRP A 213 16.91 -18.76 16.46
N SER A 214 15.68 -19.12 16.07
CA SER A 214 15.34 -20.42 15.53
C SER A 214 14.06 -20.36 14.69
N MET A 215 14.05 -21.09 13.57
CA MET A 215 12.87 -21.27 12.72
C MET A 215 12.12 -22.59 13.00
N GLU A 216 12.38 -23.26 14.13
CA GLU A 216 11.75 -24.56 14.45
C GLU A 216 10.23 -24.47 14.62
N HIS A 217 9.71 -23.30 14.98
CA HIS A 217 8.27 -23.05 15.08
C HIS A 217 7.55 -23.13 13.71
N VAL A 218 8.26 -22.92 12.60
CA VAL A 218 7.72 -23.06 11.23
C VAL A 218 7.85 -24.51 10.77
N LYS A 219 6.80 -25.31 10.98
CA LYS A 219 6.80 -26.75 10.64
C LYS A 219 6.53 -26.99 9.15
N GLU A 220 6.93 -28.15 8.64
CA GLU A 220 6.49 -28.58 7.30
C GLU A 220 4.98 -28.87 7.31
N GLY A 221 4.28 -28.51 6.23
CA GLY A 221 2.84 -28.75 6.07
C GLY A 221 1.95 -27.63 6.63
N ILE A 222 2.51 -26.53 7.14
CA ILE A 222 1.75 -25.33 7.52
C ILE A 222 1.80 -24.22 6.44
N GLY A 223 2.42 -24.50 5.30
CA GLY A 223 2.64 -23.50 4.27
C GLY A 223 1.33 -22.93 3.73
N HIS A 224 1.35 -21.63 3.46
CA HIS A 224 0.16 -20.84 3.10
C HIS A 224 -0.96 -20.78 4.16
N PHE A 225 -0.83 -21.44 5.32
CA PHE A 225 -1.78 -21.23 6.40
C PHE A 225 -1.63 -19.81 6.95
N LEU A 226 -2.77 -19.25 7.35
CA LEU A 226 -2.83 -17.94 7.97
C LEU A 226 -2.12 -17.99 9.32
N HIS A 227 -1.24 -17.02 9.57
CA HIS A 227 -0.65 -16.83 10.89
C HIS A 227 -1.72 -16.31 11.86
N GLU A 228 -1.55 -16.51 13.16
CA GLU A 228 -2.46 -15.97 14.18
C GLU A 228 -2.59 -14.44 14.08
N ALA A 229 -1.48 -13.75 13.85
CA ALA A 229 -1.44 -12.31 13.56
C ALA A 229 -2.32 -11.95 12.34
N GLY A 230 -2.20 -12.69 11.24
CA GLY A 230 -3.03 -12.48 10.04
C GLY A 230 -4.53 -12.79 10.26
N ALA A 231 -4.85 -13.76 11.12
CA ALA A 231 -6.22 -14.06 11.52
C ALA A 231 -6.81 -12.94 12.37
N THR A 232 -6.01 -12.41 13.29
CA THR A 232 -6.35 -11.28 14.16
C THR A 232 -6.57 -10.01 13.35
N GLU A 233 -5.70 -9.71 12.39
CA GLU A 233 -5.84 -8.59 11.45
C GLU A 233 -7.14 -8.69 10.65
N ALA A 234 -7.43 -9.86 10.06
CA ALA A 234 -8.66 -10.08 9.31
C ALA A 234 -9.91 -9.91 10.19
N LYS A 235 -9.84 -10.38 11.46
CA LYS A 235 -10.92 -10.18 12.44
C LYS A 235 -11.12 -8.70 12.75
N TRP A 236 -10.06 -7.96 13.04
CA TRP A 236 -10.11 -6.52 13.32
C TRP A 236 -10.67 -5.74 12.13
N LEU A 237 -10.27 -6.08 10.90
CA LEU A 237 -10.80 -5.46 9.70
C LEU A 237 -12.31 -5.73 9.55
N GLY A 238 -12.76 -6.96 9.83
CA GLY A 238 -14.19 -7.29 9.83
C GLY A 238 -14.98 -6.54 10.91
N GLU A 239 -14.46 -6.46 12.14
CA GLU A 239 -15.06 -5.68 13.23
C GLU A 239 -15.13 -4.19 12.89
N ARG A 240 -14.09 -3.66 12.24
CA ARG A 240 -14.03 -2.29 11.74
C ARG A 240 -15.13 -2.03 10.71
N TYR A 241 -15.26 -2.87 9.67
CA TYR A 241 -16.35 -2.70 8.71
C TYR A 241 -17.73 -2.76 9.37
N LYS A 242 -17.95 -3.70 10.30
CA LYS A 242 -19.20 -3.79 11.05
C LYS A 242 -19.49 -2.54 11.87
N ARG A 243 -18.47 -1.90 12.44
CA ARG A 243 -18.60 -0.66 13.21
C ARG A 243 -18.88 0.56 12.32
N HIS A 244 -18.24 0.69 11.17
CA HIS A 244 -18.47 1.83 10.27
C HIS A 244 -19.74 1.70 9.43
N LEU A 245 -20.16 0.49 9.10
CA LEU A 245 -21.30 0.24 8.21
C LEU A 245 -22.32 -0.73 8.85
N PRO A 246 -22.76 -0.50 10.11
CA PRO A 246 -23.59 -1.44 10.86
C PRO A 246 -24.88 -1.83 10.13
N GLN A 247 -25.44 -0.90 9.33
CA GLN A 247 -26.63 -1.08 8.51
C GLN A 247 -26.50 -2.10 7.37
N LEU A 248 -25.28 -2.50 6.99
CA LEU A 248 -25.04 -3.45 5.90
C LEU A 248 -24.85 -4.89 6.40
N PHE A 249 -24.56 -5.11 7.67
CA PHE A 249 -24.22 -6.43 8.22
C PHE A 249 -25.44 -7.14 8.82
N HIS A 250 -26.49 -7.27 8.02
CA HIS A 250 -27.72 -7.99 8.35
C HIS A 250 -27.93 -9.18 7.39
N GLY A 251 -27.06 -10.20 7.41
CA GLY A 251 -27.16 -11.34 6.49
C GLY A 251 -26.16 -12.47 6.75
N HIS A 252 -26.23 -13.53 5.92
CA HIS A 252 -25.32 -14.69 5.95
C HIS A 252 -24.31 -14.62 4.80
N PHE A 253 -23.07 -15.07 5.05
CA PHE A 253 -21.98 -15.11 4.07
C PHE A 253 -22.24 -16.15 2.96
N ASN A 254 -21.91 -15.81 1.69
CA ASN A 254 -22.06 -16.69 0.54
C ASN A 254 -20.72 -16.88 -0.20
N LEU A 255 -20.26 -18.12 -0.33
CA LEU A 255 -18.99 -18.50 -0.95
C LEU A 255 -18.99 -18.44 -2.49
N ASN A 256 -20.17 -18.43 -3.14
CA ASN A 256 -20.27 -18.54 -4.60
C ASN A 256 -19.89 -17.25 -5.35
N HIS A 257 -19.61 -16.13 -4.66
CA HIS A 257 -19.25 -14.85 -5.25
C HIS A 257 -17.75 -14.51 -5.15
N PHE A 258 -16.91 -15.48 -4.79
CA PHE A 258 -15.45 -15.29 -4.78
C PHE A 258 -14.87 -15.52 -6.17
N MET A 259 -14.33 -14.46 -6.82
CA MET A 259 -13.70 -14.55 -8.14
C MET A 259 -12.16 -14.55 -8.07
N PRO A 260 -11.49 -15.72 -8.17
CA PRO A 260 -10.04 -15.79 -8.20
C PRO A 260 -9.50 -15.51 -9.61
N TYR A 261 -8.82 -14.37 -9.80
CA TYR A 261 -8.09 -14.06 -11.05
C TYR A 261 -6.97 -15.07 -11.36
N LYS A 262 -6.47 -15.79 -10.34
CA LYS A 262 -5.38 -16.77 -10.43
C LYS A 262 -5.71 -18.04 -11.24
N ASN A 263 -6.95 -18.19 -11.70
CA ASN A 263 -7.37 -19.29 -12.56
C ASN A 263 -7.33 -18.93 -14.06
N CYS A 264 -6.92 -17.71 -14.44
CA CYS A 264 -6.77 -17.31 -15.83
C CYS A 264 -5.59 -18.04 -16.49
N SER A 265 -5.88 -18.93 -17.46
CA SER A 265 -4.88 -19.73 -18.16
C SER A 265 -3.90 -18.89 -18.98
N SER A 266 -4.39 -17.87 -19.69
CA SER A 266 -3.55 -16.95 -20.45
C SER A 266 -2.59 -16.19 -19.54
N TRP A 267 -3.06 -15.66 -18.40
CA TRP A 267 -2.19 -14.98 -17.44
C TRP A 267 -1.12 -15.91 -16.86
N LEU A 268 -1.47 -17.17 -16.55
CA LEU A 268 -0.50 -18.15 -16.08
C LEU A 268 0.63 -18.41 -17.08
N HIS A 269 0.30 -18.49 -18.38
CA HIS A 269 1.27 -18.81 -19.43
C HIS A 269 2.06 -17.58 -19.90
N GLU A 270 1.37 -16.48 -20.20
CA GLU A 270 1.94 -15.31 -20.87
C GLU A 270 2.63 -14.34 -19.92
N VAL A 271 2.29 -14.38 -18.62
CA VAL A 271 2.83 -13.47 -17.60
C VAL A 271 3.54 -14.27 -16.52
N LYS A 272 2.81 -15.02 -15.67
CA LYS A 272 3.39 -15.62 -14.47
C LYS A 272 4.57 -16.56 -14.75
N ASN A 273 4.42 -17.42 -15.75
CA ASN A 273 5.44 -18.41 -16.12
C ASN A 273 6.35 -17.93 -17.26
N ASN A 274 6.19 -16.69 -17.73
CA ASN A 274 7.02 -16.11 -18.77
C ASN A 274 8.27 -15.50 -18.14
N SER A 275 9.46 -15.96 -18.55
CA SER A 275 10.72 -15.42 -18.01
C SER A 275 10.95 -13.96 -18.39
N GLN A 276 10.37 -13.48 -19.50
CA GLN A 276 10.50 -12.08 -19.91
C GLN A 276 9.86 -11.11 -18.91
N THR A 277 8.89 -11.57 -18.11
CA THR A 277 8.23 -10.75 -17.08
C THR A 277 9.16 -10.35 -15.93
N TYR A 278 10.28 -11.05 -15.75
CA TYR A 278 11.20 -10.82 -14.62
C TYR A 278 12.52 -10.18 -15.04
N VAL A 279 12.68 -9.80 -16.31
CA VAL A 279 13.96 -9.29 -16.86
C VAL A 279 14.39 -7.99 -16.16
N GLU A 280 13.46 -7.11 -15.87
CA GLU A 280 13.71 -5.84 -15.19
C GLU A 280 14.12 -6.06 -13.73
N VAL A 281 13.53 -7.06 -13.07
CA VAL A 281 13.95 -7.50 -11.73
C VAL A 281 15.36 -8.06 -11.78
N GLU A 282 15.65 -8.96 -12.72
CA GLU A 282 16.99 -9.55 -12.89
C GLU A 282 18.06 -8.51 -13.25
N GLN A 283 17.69 -7.43 -13.96
CA GLN A 283 18.59 -6.32 -14.26
C GLN A 283 18.85 -5.49 -13.01
N TYR A 284 17.81 -5.16 -12.25
CA TYR A 284 17.93 -4.43 -11.00
C TYR A 284 18.72 -5.21 -9.93
N GLU A 285 18.53 -6.53 -9.85
CA GLU A 285 19.33 -7.43 -9.00
C GLU A 285 20.83 -7.40 -9.31
N LYS A 286 21.21 -7.07 -10.55
CA LYS A 286 22.61 -6.90 -10.98
C LYS A 286 23.08 -5.45 -10.90
N GLY A 287 22.21 -4.54 -10.47
CA GLY A 287 22.46 -3.11 -10.35
C GLY A 287 23.35 -2.72 -9.17
N PRO A 288 23.91 -1.50 -9.19
CA PRO A 288 24.77 -1.01 -8.12
C PRO A 288 24.05 -0.90 -6.78
N GLU A 289 22.75 -0.60 -6.77
CA GLU A 289 21.96 -0.41 -5.55
C GLU A 289 21.95 -1.69 -4.69
N LEU A 290 21.70 -2.86 -5.30
CA LEU A 290 21.73 -4.13 -4.57
C LEU A 290 23.15 -4.67 -4.35
N ALA A 291 24.11 -4.32 -5.21
CA ALA A 291 25.52 -4.62 -4.98
C ALA A 291 26.05 -3.91 -3.71
N GLU A 292 25.66 -2.65 -3.49
CA GLU A 292 26.01 -1.90 -2.27
C GLU A 292 25.42 -2.53 -1.00
N VAL A 293 24.17 -3.02 -1.06
CA VAL A 293 23.54 -3.77 0.03
C VAL A 293 24.35 -5.03 0.36
N VAL A 294 24.71 -5.81 -0.66
CA VAL A 294 25.53 -7.03 -0.52
C VAL A 294 26.87 -6.69 0.11
N ASP A 295 27.57 -5.68 -0.38
CA ASP A 295 28.90 -5.29 0.14
C ASP A 295 28.84 -4.88 1.62
N ARG A 296 27.86 -4.07 1.99
CA ARG A 296 27.65 -3.69 3.40
C ARG A 296 27.35 -4.90 4.27
N LEU A 297 26.46 -5.77 3.83
CA LEU A 297 26.11 -6.97 4.59
C LEU A 297 27.29 -7.93 4.70
N GLN A 298 28.10 -8.11 3.66
CA GLN A 298 29.33 -8.91 3.74
C GLN A 298 30.28 -8.35 4.80
N GLN A 299 30.47 -7.03 4.85
CA GLN A 299 31.30 -6.38 5.86
C GLN A 299 30.74 -6.56 7.28
N LYS A 300 29.43 -6.38 7.47
CA LYS A 300 28.77 -6.51 8.79
C LYS A 300 28.73 -7.95 9.27
N THR A 301 28.34 -8.88 8.40
CA THR A 301 28.12 -10.30 8.72
C THR A 301 29.39 -11.14 8.71
N GLY A 302 30.45 -10.70 8.03
CA GLY A 302 31.66 -11.50 7.83
C GLY A 302 31.46 -12.74 6.95
N VAL A 303 30.30 -12.88 6.30
CA VAL A 303 30.01 -13.96 5.35
C VAL A 303 30.58 -13.58 3.99
N LEU A 304 31.51 -14.39 3.47
CA LEU A 304 32.16 -14.15 2.18
C LEU A 304 31.31 -14.63 1.01
N ASN A 305 31.39 -13.92 -0.12
CA ASN A 305 30.69 -14.24 -1.37
C ASN A 305 29.16 -14.31 -1.18
N LEU A 306 28.61 -13.37 -0.40
CA LEU A 306 27.18 -13.29 -0.19
C LEU A 306 26.48 -12.95 -1.51
N THR A 307 25.45 -13.70 -1.85
CA THR A 307 24.67 -13.51 -3.08
C THR A 307 23.45 -12.63 -2.81
N VAL A 308 22.97 -11.92 -3.83
CA VAL A 308 21.70 -11.15 -3.77
C VAL A 308 20.55 -12.04 -3.30
N TRP A 309 20.50 -13.28 -3.77
CA TRP A 309 19.49 -14.25 -3.34
C TRP A 309 19.56 -14.57 -1.84
N GLN A 310 20.76 -14.71 -1.26
CA GLN A 310 20.93 -14.90 0.18
C GLN A 310 20.51 -13.66 0.97
N VAL A 311 20.83 -12.46 0.47
CA VAL A 311 20.38 -11.19 1.05
C VAL A 311 18.86 -11.10 1.04
N GLN A 312 18.22 -11.42 -0.07
CA GLN A 312 16.76 -11.49 -0.17
C GLN A 312 16.18 -12.52 0.82
N LYS A 313 16.89 -13.60 1.16
CA LYS A 313 16.42 -14.55 2.19
C LYS A 313 16.53 -13.99 3.60
N MET A 314 17.56 -13.21 3.89
CA MET A 314 17.64 -12.45 5.14
C MET A 314 16.50 -11.42 5.22
N TYR A 315 16.19 -10.74 4.12
CA TYR A 315 15.08 -9.81 4.02
C TYR A 315 13.73 -10.50 4.21
N ASP A 316 13.47 -11.60 3.49
CA ASP A 316 12.27 -12.44 3.65
C ASP A 316 12.08 -12.83 5.13
N ALA A 317 13.16 -13.25 5.81
CA ALA A 317 13.11 -13.64 7.22
C ALA A 317 12.75 -12.47 8.14
N CYS A 318 13.38 -11.31 7.94
CA CYS A 318 13.02 -10.07 8.63
C CYS A 318 11.52 -9.76 8.45
N SER A 319 11.05 -9.73 7.21
CA SER A 319 9.67 -9.38 6.88
C SER A 319 8.64 -10.35 7.46
N TYR A 320 8.89 -11.67 7.37
CA TYR A 320 7.99 -12.68 7.94
C TYR A 320 7.92 -12.57 9.46
N GLU A 321 9.07 -12.44 10.13
CA GLU A 321 9.12 -12.40 11.59
C GLU A 321 8.48 -11.14 12.16
N THR A 322 8.73 -9.98 11.54
CA THR A 322 8.03 -8.73 11.91
C THR A 322 6.52 -8.86 11.72
N GLY A 323 6.05 -9.59 10.71
CA GLY A 323 4.62 -9.84 10.52
C GLY A 323 4.01 -10.89 11.45
N TRP A 324 4.79 -11.85 11.93
CA TRP A 324 4.31 -12.84 12.88
C TRP A 324 4.26 -12.31 14.31
N ASP A 325 5.26 -11.53 14.69
CA ASP A 325 5.47 -11.00 16.03
C ASP A 325 6.04 -9.58 15.94
N GLY A 326 5.15 -8.59 15.88
CA GLY A 326 5.52 -7.17 15.78
C GLY A 326 6.15 -6.60 17.06
N GLU A 327 6.11 -7.33 18.19
CA GLU A 327 6.73 -6.89 19.45
C GLU A 327 8.20 -7.34 19.53
N ARG A 328 8.55 -8.47 18.92
CA ARG A 328 9.90 -9.00 18.93
C ARG A 328 10.67 -8.58 17.69
N MET A 329 11.71 -7.78 17.89
CA MET A 329 12.66 -7.44 16.82
C MET A 329 13.33 -8.71 16.27
N SER A 330 13.14 -8.97 14.97
CA SER A 330 13.86 -10.03 14.27
C SER A 330 15.37 -9.71 14.22
N PRO A 331 16.26 -10.66 14.54
CA PRO A 331 17.70 -10.46 14.36
C PRO A 331 18.08 -10.18 12.91
N TRP A 332 17.30 -10.68 11.95
CA TRP A 332 17.55 -10.43 10.53
C TRP A 332 17.31 -8.96 10.17
N CYS A 333 16.30 -8.33 10.78
CA CYS A 333 16.03 -6.90 10.55
C CYS A 333 17.16 -6.00 11.04
N THR A 334 17.90 -6.38 12.09
CA THR A 334 18.98 -5.54 12.63
C THR A 334 20.19 -5.44 11.69
N LEU A 335 20.30 -6.36 10.72
CA LEU A 335 21.39 -6.33 9.73
C LEU A 335 21.26 -5.17 8.75
N PHE A 336 20.03 -4.70 8.51
CA PHE A 336 19.72 -3.75 7.47
C PHE A 336 19.62 -2.31 8.00
N THR A 337 20.07 -1.38 7.18
CA THR A 337 19.77 0.05 7.31
C THR A 337 18.48 0.37 6.55
N PRO A 338 17.85 1.53 6.82
CA PRO A 338 16.69 1.96 6.04
C PRO A 338 16.95 2.02 4.53
N GLN A 339 18.17 2.34 4.09
CA GLN A 339 18.50 2.39 2.66
C GLN A 339 18.61 0.99 2.05
N ASP A 340 19.08 -0.01 2.79
CA ASP A 340 19.03 -1.41 2.33
C ASP A 340 17.58 -1.83 2.07
N LEU A 341 16.71 -1.57 3.05
CA LEU A 341 15.33 -2.03 3.01
C LEU A 341 14.56 -1.38 1.86
N LYS A 342 14.79 -0.10 1.57
CA LYS A 342 14.24 0.57 0.36
C LYS A 342 14.72 -0.09 -0.93
N ALA A 343 16.01 -0.41 -1.03
CA ALA A 343 16.54 -1.05 -2.23
C ALA A 343 15.96 -2.45 -2.44
N LEU A 344 15.76 -3.20 -1.35
CA LEU A 344 15.17 -4.55 -1.36
C LEU A 344 13.66 -4.53 -1.64
N GLU A 345 12.93 -3.59 -1.03
CA GLU A 345 11.50 -3.38 -1.30
C GLU A 345 11.27 -3.00 -2.77
N PHE A 346 12.08 -2.09 -3.32
CA PHE A 346 11.95 -1.70 -4.71
C PHE A 346 12.17 -2.87 -5.69
N ALA A 347 12.99 -3.87 -5.32
CA ALA A 347 13.11 -5.10 -6.11
C ALA A 347 11.78 -5.89 -6.15
N GLU A 348 11.08 -5.99 -5.02
CA GLU A 348 9.74 -6.60 -4.96
C GLU A 348 8.72 -5.75 -5.72
N ASP A 349 8.77 -4.42 -5.62
CA ASP A 349 7.88 -3.52 -6.36
C ASP A 349 8.00 -3.70 -7.87
N LEU A 350 9.23 -3.83 -8.38
CA LEU A 350 9.45 -4.14 -9.80
C LEU A 350 8.83 -5.49 -10.18
N GLU A 351 9.01 -6.53 -9.36
CA GLU A 351 8.40 -7.84 -9.60
C GLU A 351 6.87 -7.74 -9.65
N LEU A 352 6.26 -7.04 -8.68
CA LEU A 352 4.82 -6.86 -8.62
C LEU A 352 4.30 -6.00 -9.76
N TRP A 353 5.01 -4.95 -10.16
CA TRP A 353 4.62 -4.08 -11.27
C TRP A 353 4.55 -4.84 -12.59
N TYR A 354 5.58 -5.62 -12.90
CA TYR A 354 5.63 -6.36 -14.17
C TYR A 354 4.75 -7.60 -14.16
N ARG A 355 4.67 -8.32 -13.03
CA ARG A 355 3.87 -9.55 -12.95
C ARG A 355 2.39 -9.32 -12.70
N ASP A 356 2.05 -8.45 -11.76
CA ASP A 356 0.71 -8.28 -11.20
C ASP A 356 0.12 -6.87 -11.44
N GLY A 357 0.92 -5.92 -11.94
CA GLY A 357 0.54 -4.53 -12.22
C GLY A 357 0.43 -4.19 -13.71
N HIS A 358 0.89 -2.99 -14.08
CA HIS A 358 0.71 -2.44 -15.43
C HIS A 358 1.83 -2.81 -16.41
N GLY A 359 2.87 -3.54 -15.99
CA GLY A 359 3.98 -3.89 -16.89
C GLY A 359 3.55 -4.78 -18.07
N HIS A 360 2.39 -5.45 -17.99
CA HIS A 360 1.80 -6.17 -19.11
C HIS A 360 0.32 -5.84 -19.32
N HIS A 361 -0.06 -5.66 -20.59
CA HIS A 361 -1.45 -5.38 -20.98
C HIS A 361 -2.46 -6.38 -20.42
N LEU A 362 -2.12 -7.67 -20.52
CA LEU A 362 -3.00 -8.76 -20.08
C LEU A 362 -3.29 -8.72 -18.56
N THR A 363 -2.34 -8.25 -17.76
CA THR A 363 -2.42 -8.26 -16.30
C THR A 363 -3.46 -7.28 -15.79
N TYR A 364 -3.46 -6.04 -16.27
CA TYR A 364 -4.51 -5.10 -15.86
C TYR A 364 -5.84 -5.38 -16.57
N MET A 365 -5.86 -6.00 -17.75
CA MET A 365 -7.11 -6.47 -18.36
C MET A 365 -7.82 -7.54 -17.52
N ALA A 366 -7.08 -8.31 -16.72
CA ALA A 366 -7.65 -9.29 -15.80
C ALA A 366 -8.50 -8.64 -14.69
N SER A 367 -8.29 -7.35 -14.38
CA SER A 367 -9.11 -6.63 -13.40
C SER A 367 -10.45 -6.17 -13.96
N CYS A 368 -10.63 -6.11 -15.29
CA CYS A 368 -11.86 -5.61 -15.93
C CYS A 368 -13.12 -6.37 -15.50
N GLY A 369 -13.03 -7.69 -15.27
CA GLY A 369 -14.17 -8.47 -14.78
C GLY A 369 -14.62 -8.06 -13.38
N MET A 370 -13.67 -7.72 -12.51
CA MET A 370 -13.94 -7.21 -11.17
C MET A 370 -14.50 -5.78 -11.22
N THR A 371 -13.93 -4.91 -12.05
CA THR A 371 -14.44 -3.54 -12.24
C THR A 371 -15.87 -3.54 -12.79
N ARG A 372 -16.19 -4.45 -13.71
CA ARG A 372 -17.56 -4.64 -14.21
C ARG A 372 -18.51 -5.09 -13.10
N ASP A 373 -18.09 -6.05 -12.28
CA ASP A 373 -18.88 -6.51 -11.12
C ASP A 373 -19.18 -5.36 -10.15
N ILE A 374 -18.20 -4.50 -9.85
CA ILE A 374 -18.41 -3.28 -9.05
C ILE A 374 -19.45 -2.36 -9.71
N HIS A 375 -19.27 -2.06 -10.99
CA HIS A 375 -20.15 -1.19 -11.74
C HIS A 375 -21.61 -1.69 -11.75
N ASP A 376 -21.79 -3.00 -11.97
CA ASP A 376 -23.12 -3.60 -12.09
C ASP A 376 -23.87 -3.67 -10.74
N HIS A 377 -23.15 -3.63 -9.61
CA HIS A 377 -23.76 -3.59 -8.26
C HIS A 377 -23.97 -2.16 -7.72
N ILE A 378 -23.34 -1.14 -8.32
CA ILE A 378 -23.53 0.27 -7.94
C ILE A 378 -24.76 0.87 -8.66
N ARG A 379 -25.11 0.37 -9.85
CA ARG A 379 -26.34 0.72 -10.57
C ARG A 379 -27.57 0.07 -9.96
#